data_AF-A0AAW0JTK5-F1
#
_entry.id   AF-A0AAW0JTK5-F1
#
_cell.length_a   1.000
_cell.length_b   1.000
_cell.length_c   1.000
_cell.angle_alpha   90.00
_cell.angle_beta   90.00
_cell.angle_gamma   90.00
#
_symmetry.space_group_name_H-M   'P 1'
#
loop_
_entity.id
_entity.type
_entity.pdbx_description
1 polymer ?
#
loop_
_entity_poly.entity_id
_entity_poly.type
_entity_poly.pdbx_seq_one_letter_code
_entity_poly.pdbx_strand_id
1 'polypeptide(L)' 'MPNVFQNLVSCKRVFRELKMLCFFKHDNVLSALDILQPPHIDYFEEMYPNQG' A
#
# COMPACT_ATOMS: atom_id res chain seq x y z
N MET A 1 -12.18 -3.41 5.23
CA MET A 1 -12.16 -4.59 4.33
C MET A 1 -10.93 -5.41 4.71
N PRO A 2 -11.07 -6.64 5.20
CA PRO A 2 -9.92 -7.52 5.39
C PRO A 2 -9.34 -7.90 4.03
N ASN A 3 -8.03 -8.16 3.94
CA ASN A 3 -7.35 -8.75 2.79
C ASN A 3 -7.33 -7.91 1.48
N VAL A 4 -7.29 -6.58 1.57
CA VAL A 4 -7.25 -5.70 0.39
C VAL A 4 -6.05 -5.99 -0.54
N PHE A 5 -4.98 -6.56 0.02
CA PHE A 5 -3.76 -6.93 -0.69
C PHE A 5 -3.72 -8.38 -1.21
N GLN A 6 -4.82 -9.15 -1.10
CA GLN A 6 -4.91 -10.48 -1.72
C GLN A 6 -5.41 -10.44 -3.17
N ASN A 7 -6.09 -9.36 -3.57
CA ASN A 7 -6.53 -9.18 -4.95
C ASN A 7 -5.55 -8.27 -5.69
N LEU A 8 -4.88 -8.81 -6.72
CA LEU A 8 -3.86 -8.09 -7.50
C LEU A 8 -4.34 -6.74 -8.06
N VAL A 9 -5.61 -6.63 -8.49
CA VAL A 9 -6.19 -5.38 -8.98
C VAL A 9 -6.32 -4.37 -7.85
N SER A 10 -6.81 -4.82 -6.69
CA SER A 10 -6.89 -3.99 -5.48
C SER A 10 -5.51 -3.55 -5.01
N CYS A 11 -4.52 -4.45 -4.95
CA CYS A 11 -3.14 -4.11 -4.58
C CYS A 11 -2.57 -3.02 -5.49
N LYS A 12 -2.71 -3.19 -6.81
CA LYS A 12 -2.21 -2.23 -7.80
C LYS A 12 -2.88 -0.87 -7.66
N ARG A 13 -4.18 -0.86 -7.34
CA ARG A 13 -4.92 0.38 -7.09
C ARG A 13 -4.39 1.10 -5.84
N VAL A 14 -4.30 0.40 -4.71
CA VAL A 14 -3.78 0.96 -3.46
C VAL A 14 -2.34 1.47 -3.61
N PHE A 15 -1.49 0.70 -4.28
CA PHE A 15 -0.11 1.10 -4.57
C PHE A 15 -0.05 2.39 -5.39
N ARG A 16 -0.88 2.51 -6.44
CA ARG A 16 -0.93 3.74 -7.25
C ARG A 16 -1.39 4.93 -6.43
N GLU A 17 -2.42 4.77 -5.60
CA GLU A 17 -2.92 5.81 -4.70
C GLU A 17 -1.83 6.29 -3.74
N LEU A 18 -1.13 5.37 -3.08
CA LEU A 18 -0.01 5.68 -2.19
C LEU A 18 1.13 6.42 -2.92
N LYS A 19 1.48 5.96 -4.13
CA LYS A 19 2.53 6.57 -4.96
C LYS A 19 2.15 7.98 -5.41
N MET A 20 0.87 8.24 -5.68
CA MET A 20 0.37 9.59 -5.97
C MET A 20 0.46 10.50 -4.74
N LEU A 21 0.09 10.02 -3.55
CA LEU A 21 0.22 10.77 -2.29
C LEU A 21 1.67 11.14 -1.96
N CYS A 22 2.64 10.30 -2.35
CA CYS A 22 4.06 10.60 -2.15
C CYS A 22 4.59 11.64 -3.15
N PHE A 23 4.07 11.61 -4.39
CA PHE A 23 4.62 12.35 -5.51
C PHE A 23 4.04 13.77 -5.64
N PHE A 24 2.74 13.94 -5.45
CA PHE A 24 2.12 15.26 -5.58
C PHE A 24 2.43 16.13 -4.36
N LYS A 25 2.97 17.32 -4.63
CA LYS A 25 3.27 18.36 -3.64
C LYS A 25 2.54 19.62 -4.05
N HIS A 26 1.33 19.77 -3.54
CA HIS A 26 0.45 20.90 -3.84
C HIS A 26 -0.49 21.14 -2.66
N ASP A 27 -0.78 22.40 -2.33
CA ASP A 27 -1.53 22.76 -1.12
C ASP A 27 -2.93 22.13 -1.07
N ASN A 28 -3.56 21.96 -2.24
CA ASN A 28 -4.88 21.34 -2.38
C ASN A 28 -4.86 19.82 -2.60
N VAL A 29 -3.69 19.17 -2.52
CA VAL A 29 -3.56 17.72 -2.70
C VAL A 29 -2.93 17.11 -1.46
N LEU A 30 -3.61 16.14 -0.87
CA LEU A 30 -3.12 15.45 0.31
C LEU A 30 -1.76 14.78 0.02
N SER A 31 -0.79 15.02 0.88
CA SER A 31 0.56 14.45 0.79
C SER A 31 0.76 13.38 1.87
N ALA A 32 1.51 12.33 1.53
CA ALA A 32 2.03 11.40 2.53
C ALA A 32 3.07 12.12 3.42
N LEU A 33 2.92 11.96 4.74
CA LEU A 33 3.88 12.48 5.73
C LEU A 33 4.95 11.43 6.06
N ASP A 34 4.51 10.20 6.32
CA ASP A 34 5.38 9.06 6.62
C ASP A 34 4.69 7.75 6.19
N ILE A 35 5.49 6.73 5.91
CA ILE A 35 5.03 5.37 5.61
C ILE A 35 5.74 4.44 6.60
N LEU A 36 4.99 3.94 7.56
CA LEU A 36 5.51 3.01 8.55
C LEU A 36 5.91 1.71 7.86
N GLN A 37 7.19 1.39 7.93
CA GLN A 37 7.70 0.12 7.43
C GLN A 37 7.29 -0.99 8.41
N PRO A 38 6.90 -2.16 7.91
CA PRO A 38 6.69 -3.30 8.78
C PRO A 38 8.01 -3.63 9.49
N PRO A 39 7.96 -4.05 10.76
CA PRO A 39 9.18 -4.37 11.52
C PRO A 39 10.00 -5.49 10.87
N HIS A 40 9.34 -6.38 10.14
CA HIS A 40 9.98 -7.45 9.39
C HIS A 40 9.04 -7.92 8.27
N ILE A 41 9.55 -7.94 7.04
CA ILE A 41 8.71 -8.17 5.84
C ILE A 41 8.08 -9.56 5.82
N ASP A 42 8.74 -10.55 6.41
CA ASP A 42 8.26 -11.93 6.46
C ASP A 42 7.03 -12.12 7.38
N TYR A 43 6.74 -11.15 8.25
CA TYR A 43 5.54 -11.16 9.12
C TYR A 43 4.45 -10.22 8.62
N PHE A 44 4.61 -9.68 7.41
CA PHE A 44 3.57 -8.87 6.80
C PHE A 44 2.44 -9.78 6.28
N GLU A 45 1.52 -10.13 7.19
CA GLU A 45 0.41 -11.08 6.97
C GLU A 45 -0.56 -10.69 5.84
N GLU A 46 -0.45 -9.48 5.26
CA GLU A 46 -1.33 -9.05 4.18
C GLU A 46 -0.95 -9.63 2.81
N MET A 47 0.27 -10.14 2.64
CA MET A 47 0.72 -10.85 1.44
C MET A 47 0.99 -12.33 1.77
N TYR A 48 -0.04 -13.17 1.71
CA TYR A 48 0.15 -14.61 1.79
C TYR A 48 0.98 -15.08 0.58
N PRO A 49 2.13 -15.75 0.78
CA PRO A 49 2.86 -16.34 -0.33
C PRO A 49 2.00 -17.47 -0.91
N ASN A 50 1.50 -17.27 -2.12
CA ASN A 50 0.91 -18.25 -3.04
C ASN A 50 -0.06 -19.28 -2.41
N GLN A 51 -1.36 -19.06 -2.58
CA GLN A 51 -2.26 -20.22 -2.76
C GLN A 51 -2.01 -20.73 -4.19
N GLY A 52 -1.62 -22.00 -4.30
CA GLY A 52 -1.19 -22.65 -5.55
C GLY A 52 -2.27 -22.81 -6.61
#